data_AF-A0AAV8TVR6-F1
#
_entry.id   AF-A0AAV8TVR6-F1
#
_cell.length_a   1.000
_cell.length_b   1.000
_cell.length_c   1.000
_cell.angle_alpha   90.00
_cell.angle_beta   90.00
_cell.angle_gamma   90.00
#
_symmetry.space_group_name_H-M   'P 1'
#
loop_
_entity.id
_entity.type
_entity.pdbx_description
1 polymer ?
#
loop_
_entity_poly.entity_id
_entity_poly.type
_entity_poly.pdbx_seq_one_letter_code
_entity_poly.pdbx_strand_id
1 'polypeptide(L)'
;MEAAMGLMRRIHPKQSDTALSALLSFCLTTPPISSPKSISLFRFLYYSSFFFFLLCDVDCGKEFILCEYNRDADSYRSPWSNKYHPPLEDALFPSSDLRKLEIEANDVFAVYRDQYYEGGISSVYMWEDDNEGFGMAEGLPARGAWDAIHVIQVGPEEEGVAHYCLTSTIMLSLTTNDESSGTFSLSGSIRRQMNMDLPISDGHLCNMGKMIEEMEGKLRNSLDQVYFGKTKEMVCTLPPSEIVMRLPDS
;
A
#
# COMPACT_ATOMS: atom_id res chain seq x y z
N MET A 1 -14.43 -14.90 -7.49
CA MET A 1 -14.05 -13.75 -6.64
C MET A 1 -13.29 -14.21 -5.40
N GLU A 2 -13.95 -14.88 -4.45
CA GLU A 2 -13.34 -15.35 -3.21
C GLU A 2 -12.13 -16.28 -3.44
N ALA A 3 -12.23 -17.16 -4.46
CA ALA A 3 -11.12 -18.04 -4.85
C ALA A 3 -9.89 -17.28 -5.38
N ALA A 4 -10.06 -16.18 -6.13
CA ALA A 4 -8.94 -15.39 -6.65
C ALA A 4 -8.24 -14.60 -5.53
N MET A 5 -9.00 -14.02 -4.61
CA MET A 5 -8.44 -13.38 -3.41
C MET A 5 -7.76 -14.41 -2.49
N GLY A 6 -8.39 -15.59 -2.32
CA GLY A 6 -7.81 -16.69 -1.57
C GLY A 6 -6.50 -17.18 -2.18
N LEU A 7 -6.38 -17.18 -3.51
CA LEU A 7 -5.15 -17.53 -4.23
C LEU A 7 -4.06 -16.45 -4.03
N MET A 8 -4.38 -15.16 -4.21
CA MET A 8 -3.41 -14.08 -3.99
C MET A 8 -2.89 -14.03 -2.56
N ARG A 9 -3.69 -14.41 -1.56
CA ARG A 9 -3.25 -14.54 -0.16
C ARG A 9 -2.31 -15.72 0.11
N ARG A 10 -2.22 -16.69 -0.82
CA ARG A 10 -1.44 -17.92 -0.68
C ARG A 10 -0.22 -17.96 -1.58
N ILE A 11 -0.21 -17.17 -2.66
CA ILE A 11 0.93 -17.06 -3.57
C ILE A 11 2.07 -16.35 -2.86
N HIS A 12 3.29 -16.81 -3.15
CA HIS A 12 4.49 -16.19 -2.60
C HIS A 12 4.54 -14.72 -3.02
N PRO A 13 4.76 -13.74 -2.11
CA PRO A 13 4.68 -12.32 -2.44
C PRO A 13 5.59 -11.88 -3.58
N LYS A 14 6.79 -12.47 -3.72
CA LYS A 14 7.68 -12.21 -4.88
C LYS A 14 7.12 -12.61 -6.26
N GLN A 15 6.06 -13.42 -6.31
CA GLN A 15 5.41 -13.88 -7.55
C GLN A 15 4.02 -13.25 -7.74
N SER A 16 3.65 -12.27 -6.91
CA SER A 16 2.35 -11.60 -6.99
C SER A 16 2.07 -11.06 -8.38
N ASP A 17 3.06 -10.48 -9.04
CA ASP A 17 2.88 -9.79 -10.33
C ASP A 17 2.60 -10.79 -11.44
N THR A 18 3.45 -11.81 -11.57
CA THR A 18 3.25 -12.87 -12.57
C THR A 18 1.93 -13.58 -12.35
N ALA A 19 1.58 -13.87 -11.09
CA ALA A 19 0.32 -14.50 -10.75
C ALA A 19 -0.88 -13.61 -11.11
N LEU A 20 -0.76 -12.30 -10.85
CA LEU A 20 -1.79 -11.34 -11.16
C LEU A 20 -1.97 -11.16 -12.67
N SER A 21 -0.89 -10.97 -13.42
CA SER A 21 -0.93 -10.88 -14.88
C SER A 21 -1.55 -12.13 -15.50
N ALA A 22 -1.24 -13.32 -14.96
CA ALA A 22 -1.84 -14.57 -15.39
C ALA A 22 -3.34 -14.64 -15.05
N LEU A 23 -3.75 -14.18 -13.85
CA LEU A 23 -5.16 -14.12 -13.44
C LEU A 23 -5.96 -13.12 -14.28
N LEU A 24 -5.37 -11.97 -14.60
CA LEU A 24 -5.91 -10.95 -15.50
C LEU A 24 -6.13 -11.55 -16.89
N SER A 25 -5.09 -12.15 -17.48
CA SER A 25 -5.17 -12.79 -18.79
C SER A 25 -6.24 -13.89 -18.81
N PHE A 26 -6.27 -14.75 -17.78
CA PHE A 26 -7.24 -15.84 -17.69
C PHE A 26 -8.68 -15.30 -17.69
N CYS A 27 -8.96 -14.30 -16.86
CA CYS A 27 -10.32 -13.81 -16.71
C CYS A 27 -10.80 -12.92 -17.86
N LEU A 28 -9.89 -12.20 -18.53
CA LEU A 28 -10.18 -11.48 -19.77
C LEU A 28 -10.52 -12.43 -20.93
N THR A 29 -9.99 -13.66 -20.92
CA THR A 29 -10.27 -14.68 -21.96
C THR A 29 -11.53 -15.53 -21.71
N THR A 30 -12.15 -15.44 -20.53
CA THR A 30 -13.37 -16.21 -20.19
C THR A 30 -14.65 -15.37 -20.31
N PRO A 31 -15.60 -15.75 -21.19
CA PRO A 31 -16.71 -14.87 -21.59
C PRO A 31 -17.83 -14.56 -20.56
N PRO A 32 -18.07 -15.24 -19.42
CA PRO A 32 -19.12 -14.81 -18.50
C PRO A 32 -18.64 -13.86 -17.38
N ILE A 33 -17.34 -13.51 -17.34
CA ILE A 33 -16.75 -12.74 -16.23
C ILE A 33 -16.71 -11.23 -16.53
N SER A 34 -17.12 -10.75 -17.70
CA SER A 34 -17.12 -9.33 -18.10
C SER A 34 -18.21 -8.46 -17.44
N SER A 35 -18.59 -8.76 -16.19
CA SER A 35 -19.45 -7.88 -15.41
C SER A 35 -18.62 -6.71 -14.83
N PRO A 36 -19.19 -5.51 -14.65
CA PRO A 36 -18.48 -4.37 -14.06
C PRO A 36 -17.88 -4.66 -12.67
N LYS A 37 -18.46 -5.60 -11.92
CA LYS A 37 -17.92 -6.10 -10.64
C LYS A 37 -16.61 -6.87 -10.79
N SER A 38 -16.41 -7.60 -11.89
CA SER A 38 -15.14 -8.26 -12.17
C SER A 38 -14.05 -7.28 -12.59
N ILE A 39 -14.38 -6.22 -13.34
CA ILE A 39 -13.41 -5.18 -13.71
C ILE A 39 -12.93 -4.43 -12.47
N SER A 40 -13.87 -4.09 -11.57
CA SER A 40 -13.55 -3.54 -10.24
C SER A 40 -12.69 -4.50 -9.40
N LEU A 41 -12.93 -5.81 -9.50
CA LEU A 41 -12.12 -6.86 -8.86
C LEU A 41 -10.73 -6.99 -9.47
N PHE A 42 -10.58 -6.82 -10.79
CA PHE A 42 -9.27 -6.83 -11.46
C PHE A 42 -8.44 -5.63 -11.06
N ARG A 43 -9.08 -4.46 -10.98
CA ARG A 43 -8.50 -3.27 -10.34
C ARG A 43 -8.08 -3.59 -8.90
N PHE A 44 -8.95 -4.19 -8.07
CA PHE A 44 -8.63 -4.57 -6.68
C PHE A 44 -7.49 -5.57 -6.49
N LEU A 45 -7.39 -6.57 -7.36
CA LEU A 45 -6.29 -7.53 -7.30
C LEU A 45 -4.99 -6.85 -7.78
N TYR A 46 -5.03 -6.03 -8.84
CA TYR A 46 -3.92 -5.17 -9.26
C TYR A 46 -3.49 -4.20 -8.13
N TYR A 47 -4.46 -3.68 -7.37
CA TYR A 47 -4.26 -2.89 -6.14
C TYR A 47 -3.69 -3.65 -4.95
N SER A 48 -3.49 -4.96 -5.05
CA SER A 48 -2.89 -5.74 -3.98
C SER A 48 -1.51 -6.26 -4.33
N SER A 49 -1.07 -6.09 -5.59
CA SER A 49 0.26 -6.46 -6.08
C SER A 49 1.27 -5.31 -6.01
N PHE A 50 1.05 -4.32 -5.14
CA PHE A 50 1.80 -3.06 -5.09
C PHE A 50 3.33 -3.24 -5.12
N PHE A 51 3.89 -3.14 -6.32
CA PHE A 51 5.19 -2.53 -6.51
C PHE A 51 4.93 -1.06 -6.77
N PHE A 52 5.35 -0.23 -5.82
CA PHE A 52 5.38 1.21 -6.02
C PHE A 52 6.50 1.54 -7.00
N PHE A 53 6.11 2.08 -8.15
CA PHE A 53 7.05 2.70 -9.06
C PHE A 53 7.23 4.16 -8.66
N LEU A 54 8.44 4.66 -8.84
CA LEU A 54 8.77 6.06 -8.60
C LEU A 54 8.89 6.77 -9.95
N LEU A 55 8.34 7.98 -10.01
CA LEU A 55 8.53 8.87 -11.15
C LEU A 55 9.05 10.21 -10.64
N CYS A 56 9.93 10.84 -11.42
CA CYS A 56 10.44 12.17 -11.11
C CYS A 56 9.63 13.22 -11.86
N ASP A 57 9.07 14.17 -11.12
CA ASP A 57 8.43 15.34 -11.70
C ASP A 57 9.51 16.25 -12.32
N VAL A 58 9.45 16.39 -13.64
CA VAL A 58 10.43 17.14 -14.42
C VAL A 58 10.46 18.65 -14.10
N ASP A 59 9.37 19.21 -13.57
CA ASP A 59 9.28 20.65 -13.31
C ASP A 59 9.95 21.04 -11.99
N CYS A 60 9.88 20.16 -10.98
CA CYS A 60 10.40 20.44 -9.64
C CYS A 60 11.55 19.50 -9.21
N GLY A 61 11.87 18.47 -9.99
CA GLY A 61 12.93 17.51 -9.71
C GLY A 61 12.65 16.59 -8.51
N LYS A 62 11.39 16.52 -8.04
CA LYS A 62 10.99 15.70 -6.90
C LYS A 62 10.41 14.37 -7.37
N GLU A 63 10.77 13.30 -6.68
CA GLU A 63 10.19 11.98 -6.91
C GLU A 63 8.80 11.89 -6.26
N PHE A 64 7.92 11.09 -6.86
CA PHE A 64 6.60 10.79 -6.32
C PHE A 64 6.22 9.34 -6.61
N ILE A 65 5.28 8.84 -5.82
CA ILE A 65 4.86 7.45 -5.83
C ILE A 65 3.74 7.25 -6.86
N LEU A 66 3.93 6.30 -7.77
CA LEU A 66 2.90 5.89 -8.72
C LEU A 66 1.95 4.90 -8.07
N CYS A 67 0.67 5.26 -8.05
CA CYS A 67 -0.42 4.39 -7.64
C CYS A 67 -1.62 4.64 -8.54
N GLU A 68 -2.70 3.88 -8.38
CA GLU A 68 -3.88 4.17 -9.20
C GLU A 68 -4.72 5.35 -8.72
N TYR A 69 -4.51 5.82 -7.48
CA TYR A 69 -5.21 7.01 -6.98
C TYR A 69 -4.74 8.30 -7.66
N ASN A 70 -3.53 8.30 -8.23
CA ASN A 70 -3.04 9.39 -9.07
C ASN A 70 -2.95 9.03 -10.55
N ARG A 71 -3.54 7.91 -10.98
CA ARG A 71 -3.53 7.47 -12.38
C ARG A 71 -4.79 7.91 -13.11
N ASP A 72 -4.61 8.43 -14.31
CA ASP A 72 -5.66 8.63 -15.30
C ASP A 72 -5.18 8.08 -16.65
N ALA A 73 -5.96 7.19 -17.26
CA ALA A 73 -5.53 6.35 -18.39
C ALA A 73 -4.15 5.70 -18.14
N ASP A 74 -3.12 6.12 -18.88
CA ASP A 74 -1.72 5.64 -18.73
C ASP A 74 -0.77 6.72 -18.19
N SER A 75 -1.32 7.77 -17.58
CA SER A 75 -0.55 8.88 -17.02
C SER A 75 -0.77 9.02 -15.52
N TYR A 76 0.22 9.59 -14.84
CA TYR A 76 0.20 9.76 -13.40
C TYR A 76 0.37 11.21 -12.99
N ARG A 77 -0.47 11.69 -12.07
CA ARG A 77 -0.45 13.04 -11.52
C ARG A 77 0.64 13.17 -10.47
N SER A 78 1.52 14.15 -10.66
CA SER A 78 2.48 14.55 -9.64
C SER A 78 1.76 15.32 -8.51
N PRO A 79 2.02 14.99 -7.23
CA PRO A 79 1.49 15.77 -6.11
C PRO A 79 2.16 17.13 -6.00
N TRP A 80 3.30 17.36 -6.68
CA TRP A 80 4.09 18.58 -6.60
C TRP A 80 3.62 19.62 -7.63
N SER A 81 3.71 19.32 -8.93
CA SER A 81 3.30 20.23 -10.01
C SER A 81 1.81 20.18 -10.33
N ASN A 82 1.09 19.17 -9.82
CA ASN A 82 -0.29 18.86 -10.22
C ASN A 82 -0.44 18.54 -11.72
N LYS A 83 0.62 18.07 -12.40
CA LYS A 83 0.58 17.69 -13.82
C LYS A 83 0.63 16.18 -14.00
N TYR A 84 0.02 15.72 -15.08
CA TYR A 84 0.08 14.33 -15.49
C TYR A 84 1.33 14.05 -16.33
N HIS A 85 1.90 12.88 -16.11
CA HIS A 85 3.05 12.36 -16.85
C HIS A 85 2.73 10.96 -17.39
N PRO A 86 2.65 10.78 -18.73
CA PRO A 86 2.67 11.80 -19.79
C PRO A 86 1.54 12.84 -19.70
N PRO A 87 1.63 14.00 -20.40
CA PRO A 87 0.56 15.00 -20.39
C PRO A 87 -0.75 14.47 -20.96
N LEU A 88 -1.87 14.87 -20.36
CA LEU A 88 -3.24 14.55 -20.76
C LEU A 88 -4.06 15.83 -20.90
N GLU A 89 -4.92 15.91 -21.93
CA GLU A 89 -5.80 17.07 -22.17
C GLU A 89 -7.05 17.06 -21.28
N ASP A 90 -7.73 15.90 -21.16
CA ASP A 90 -8.99 15.75 -20.41
C ASP A 90 -8.79 15.07 -19.04
N ALA A 91 -7.76 15.50 -18.29
CA ALA A 91 -7.42 14.88 -17.02
C ALA A 91 -8.28 15.39 -15.85
N LEU A 92 -8.53 14.50 -14.88
CA LEU A 92 -9.22 14.84 -13.64
C LEU A 92 -8.29 15.52 -12.63
N PHE A 93 -8.76 16.59 -11.99
CA PHE A 93 -8.01 17.31 -10.95
C PHE A 93 -8.89 17.54 -9.72
N PRO A 94 -8.29 17.59 -8.52
CA PRO A 94 -9.01 18.02 -7.32
C PRO A 94 -9.47 19.48 -7.45
N SER A 95 -10.54 19.84 -6.74
CA SER A 95 -10.99 21.22 -6.63
C SER A 95 -9.92 22.14 -6.04
N SER A 96 -10.07 23.45 -6.21
CA SER A 96 -9.11 24.46 -5.73
C SER A 96 -8.81 24.32 -4.25
N ASP A 97 -9.85 24.10 -3.44
CA ASP A 97 -9.71 24.06 -1.99
C ASP A 97 -9.13 22.72 -1.54
N LEU A 98 -9.54 21.63 -2.19
CA LEU A 98 -8.96 20.32 -1.91
C LEU A 98 -7.48 20.26 -2.33
N ARG A 99 -7.10 20.91 -3.43
CA ARG A 99 -5.70 21.00 -3.86
C ARG A 99 -4.82 21.76 -2.85
N LYS A 100 -5.35 22.80 -2.19
CA LYS A 100 -4.60 23.48 -1.11
C LYS A 100 -4.34 22.53 0.06
N LEU A 101 -5.36 21.77 0.46
CA LEU A 101 -5.24 20.78 1.51
C LEU A 101 -4.27 19.64 1.12
N GLU A 102 -4.29 19.20 -0.15
CA GLU A 102 -3.37 18.20 -0.68
C GLU A 102 -1.90 18.67 -0.61
N ILE A 103 -1.63 19.94 -0.93
CA ILE A 103 -0.30 20.53 -0.82
C ILE A 103 0.15 20.56 0.64
N GLU A 104 -0.70 21.05 1.54
CA GLU A 104 -0.40 21.11 2.97
C GLU A 104 -0.16 19.70 3.55
N ALA A 105 -0.96 18.72 3.14
CA ALA A 105 -0.79 17.34 3.54
C ALA A 105 0.54 16.77 3.07
N ASN A 106 0.94 17.00 1.81
CA ASN A 106 2.25 16.54 1.33
C ASN A 106 3.41 17.14 2.14
N ASP A 107 3.31 18.41 2.55
CA ASP A 107 4.33 19.04 3.39
C ASP A 107 4.36 18.42 4.81
N VAL A 108 3.21 18.20 5.43
CA VAL A 108 3.10 17.57 6.76
C VAL A 108 3.61 16.13 6.74
N PHE A 109 3.20 15.34 5.74
CA PHE A 109 3.62 13.94 5.64
C PHE A 109 5.07 13.78 5.18
N ALA A 110 5.67 14.77 4.51
CA ALA A 110 7.11 14.80 4.30
C ALA A 110 7.87 14.92 5.63
N VAL A 111 7.38 15.75 6.56
CA VAL A 111 7.95 15.87 7.91
C VAL A 111 7.70 14.59 8.73
N TYR A 112 6.50 14.03 8.68
CA TYR A 112 6.17 12.75 9.33
C TYR A 112 7.12 11.65 8.87
N ARG A 113 7.32 11.54 7.54
CA ARG A 113 8.25 10.61 6.94
C ARG A 113 9.66 10.76 7.49
N ASP A 114 10.18 11.98 7.51
CA ASP A 114 11.54 12.23 7.98
C ASP A 114 11.72 11.90 9.47
N GLN A 115 10.70 12.11 10.29
CA GLN A 115 10.73 11.80 11.72
C GLN A 115 10.66 10.28 12.02
N TYR A 116 9.86 9.54 11.25
CA TYR A 116 9.59 8.12 11.54
C TYR A 116 10.42 7.14 10.70
N TYR A 117 10.83 7.55 9.51
CA TYR A 117 11.53 6.69 8.54
C TYR A 117 12.94 7.15 8.21
N GLU A 118 13.36 8.35 8.68
CA GLU A 118 14.69 8.93 8.44
C GLU A 118 15.06 9.02 6.94
N GLY A 119 14.04 9.10 6.08
CA GLY A 119 14.19 9.19 4.63
C GLY A 119 13.06 8.51 3.87
N GLY A 120 13.24 8.37 2.55
CA GLY A 120 12.28 7.76 1.64
C GLY A 120 11.37 8.75 0.92
N ILE A 121 10.28 8.24 0.36
CA ILE A 121 9.37 9.03 -0.46
C ILE A 121 7.97 8.90 0.13
N SER A 122 7.29 10.04 0.25
CA SER A 122 5.88 10.12 0.62
C SER A 122 5.13 10.88 -0.46
N SER A 123 3.87 10.51 -0.70
CA SER A 123 2.99 11.18 -1.65
C SER A 123 1.55 11.11 -1.18
N VAL A 124 0.91 12.28 -1.07
CA VAL A 124 -0.50 12.39 -0.69
C VAL A 124 -1.31 12.80 -1.90
N TYR A 125 -2.40 12.06 -2.15
CA TYR A 125 -3.34 12.35 -3.21
C TYR A 125 -4.75 12.56 -2.65
N MET A 126 -5.39 13.64 -3.05
CA MET A 126 -6.77 13.93 -2.69
C MET A 126 -7.62 14.00 -3.96
N TRP A 127 -8.81 13.45 -3.86
CA TRP A 127 -9.82 13.52 -4.90
C TRP A 127 -11.19 13.64 -4.24
N GLU A 128 -12.15 14.15 -4.98
CA GLU A 128 -13.55 14.15 -4.58
C GLU A 128 -14.17 12.85 -5.11
N ASP A 129 -14.91 12.15 -4.27
CA ASP A 129 -15.79 11.06 -4.72
C ASP A 129 -17.22 11.58 -4.58
N ASP A 130 -18.15 11.13 -5.43
CA ASP A 130 -19.58 11.44 -5.24
C ASP A 130 -20.12 10.84 -3.90
N ASN A 131 -19.30 10.04 -3.21
CA ASN A 131 -19.46 9.55 -1.83
C ASN A 131 -18.24 9.82 -0.91
N GLU A 132 -17.49 10.91 -1.17
CA GLU A 132 -16.39 11.53 -0.40
C GLU A 132 -15.32 10.57 0.19
N GLY A 133 -14.09 10.56 -0.35
CA GLY A 133 -12.94 9.89 0.26
C GLY A 133 -11.56 10.26 -0.33
N PHE A 134 -10.51 10.15 0.49
CA PHE A 134 -9.10 10.50 0.19
C PHE A 134 -8.15 9.30 0.34
N GLY A 135 -6.91 9.40 -0.16
CA GLY A 135 -5.92 8.33 0.03
C GLY A 135 -4.46 8.74 -0.15
N MET A 136 -3.63 8.25 0.75
CA MET A 136 -2.20 8.51 0.86
C MET A 136 -1.37 7.24 0.61
N ALA A 137 -0.22 7.38 -0.05
CA ALA A 137 0.73 6.30 -0.29
C ALA A 137 2.17 6.73 0.07
N GLU A 138 2.85 5.94 0.88
CA GLU A 138 4.26 6.10 1.25
C GLU A 138 5.05 4.81 0.92
N GLY A 139 6.28 4.93 0.42
CA GLY A 139 7.08 3.78 -0.02
C GLY A 139 8.58 4.05 -0.07
N LEU A 140 9.38 3.03 0.25
CA LEU A 140 10.85 3.06 0.25
C LEU A 140 11.44 1.80 -0.43
N PRO A 141 12.40 1.94 -1.38
CA PRO A 141 13.15 0.79 -1.87
C PRO A 141 14.61 0.77 -1.36
N ALA A 142 15.00 -0.20 -0.51
CA ALA A 142 16.37 -0.75 -0.44
C ALA A 142 16.55 -1.89 0.59
N ARG A 143 16.98 -3.10 0.15
CA ARG A 143 17.42 -4.31 0.91
C ARG A 143 16.48 -4.87 2.01
N GLY A 144 15.59 -4.05 2.55
CA GLY A 144 14.23 -4.39 2.93
C GLY A 144 13.31 -3.28 2.42
N ALA A 145 12.15 -3.62 1.89
CA ALA A 145 11.14 -2.63 1.47
C ALA A 145 10.09 -2.51 2.57
N TRP A 146 9.80 -1.27 2.95
CA TRP A 146 8.66 -0.91 3.77
C TRP A 146 7.78 -0.01 2.93
N ASP A 147 6.57 -0.48 2.65
CA ASP A 147 5.59 0.28 1.90
C ASP A 147 4.32 0.42 2.73
N ALA A 148 3.84 1.65 2.90
CA ALA A 148 2.68 1.98 3.73
C ALA A 148 1.63 2.72 2.92
N ILE A 149 0.40 2.22 2.94
CA ILE A 149 -0.73 2.78 2.18
C ILE A 149 -1.84 3.09 3.15
N HIS A 150 -2.31 4.32 3.14
CA HIS A 150 -3.35 4.81 4.05
C HIS A 150 -4.48 5.44 3.23
N VAL A 151 -5.58 4.71 3.06
CA VAL A 151 -6.77 5.24 2.39
C VAL A 151 -7.75 5.73 3.45
N ILE A 152 -8.06 7.03 3.46
CA ILE A 152 -8.95 7.65 4.45
C ILE A 152 -10.19 8.19 3.74
N GLN A 153 -11.32 7.55 3.99
CA GLN A 153 -12.61 8.13 3.62
C GLN A 153 -13.06 9.12 4.69
N VAL A 154 -13.47 10.32 4.29
CA VAL A 154 -14.03 11.35 5.18
C VAL A 154 -15.46 11.56 4.73
N GLY A 155 -16.41 11.23 5.61
CA GLY A 155 -17.83 11.44 5.38
C GLY A 155 -18.25 12.89 5.63
N PRO A 156 -19.53 13.20 5.34
CA PRO A 156 -20.05 14.55 5.42
C PRO A 156 -19.97 15.08 6.86
N GLU A 157 -19.80 16.40 6.96
CA GLU A 157 -19.79 17.09 8.24
C GLU A 157 -21.21 17.19 8.81
N GLU A 158 -21.44 16.57 9.97
CA GLU A 158 -22.68 16.65 10.71
C GLU A 158 -22.42 17.26 12.08
N GLU A 159 -23.05 18.40 12.37
CA GLU A 159 -22.95 19.10 13.67
C GLU A 159 -21.49 19.41 14.11
N GLY A 160 -20.59 19.64 13.16
CA GLY A 160 -19.17 19.94 13.42
C GLY A 160 -18.30 18.70 13.70
N VAL A 161 -18.83 17.52 13.43
CA VAL A 161 -18.13 16.22 13.50
C VAL A 161 -18.08 15.63 12.11
N ALA A 162 -16.98 14.99 11.76
CA ALA A 162 -16.86 14.20 10.54
C ALA A 162 -16.58 12.73 10.89
N HIS A 163 -17.12 11.82 10.08
CA HIS A 163 -16.85 10.40 10.16
C HIS A 163 -15.63 10.05 9.31
N TYR A 164 -14.62 9.39 9.90
CA TYR A 164 -13.40 8.99 9.22
C TYR A 164 -13.31 7.47 9.18
N CYS A 165 -13.03 6.91 8.01
CA CYS A 165 -12.78 5.49 7.80
C CYS A 165 -11.39 5.31 7.17
N LEU A 166 -10.41 4.93 7.99
CA LEU A 166 -9.03 4.68 7.57
C LEU A 166 -8.82 3.18 7.32
N THR A 167 -8.38 2.85 6.10
CA THR A 167 -7.86 1.54 5.73
C THR A 167 -6.37 1.64 5.48
N SER A 168 -5.57 1.00 6.33
CA SER A 168 -4.11 0.98 6.22
C SER A 168 -3.60 -0.38 5.82
N THR A 169 -2.67 -0.42 4.85
CA THR A 169 -1.96 -1.63 4.43
C THR A 169 -0.47 -1.35 4.52
N ILE A 170 0.27 -2.20 5.24
CA ILE A 170 1.73 -2.17 5.27
C ILE A 170 2.27 -3.43 4.64
N MET A 171 3.25 -3.28 3.77
CA MET A 171 3.98 -4.36 3.12
C MET A 171 5.42 -4.30 3.59
N LEU A 172 5.92 -5.46 3.99
CA LEU A 172 7.29 -5.64 4.44
C LEU A 172 7.93 -6.72 3.58
N SER A 173 9.10 -6.43 3.03
CA SER A 173 9.92 -7.39 2.33
C SER A 173 11.34 -7.32 2.86
N LEU A 174 11.86 -8.40 3.41
CA LEU A 174 13.21 -8.54 3.93
C LEU A 174 13.88 -9.66 3.14
N THR A 175 15.02 -9.39 2.52
CA THR A 175 15.83 -10.44 1.90
C THR A 175 17.26 -10.29 2.37
N THR A 176 17.76 -11.32 3.03
CA THR A 176 19.17 -11.41 3.43
C THR A 176 19.84 -12.52 2.65
N ASN A 177 21.08 -12.29 2.25
CA ASN A 177 21.91 -13.28 1.60
C ASN A 177 23.27 -13.24 2.29
N ASP A 178 23.49 -14.17 3.22
CA ASP A 178 24.70 -14.26 4.01
C ASP A 178 25.32 -15.65 3.84
N GLU A 179 26.65 -15.72 3.80
CA GLU A 179 27.36 -16.99 3.56
C GLU A 179 27.18 -18.00 4.69
N SER A 180 26.91 -17.54 5.92
CA SER A 180 26.76 -18.40 7.10
C SER A 180 25.32 -18.87 7.34
N SER A 181 24.32 -18.04 7.01
CA SER A 181 22.90 -18.37 7.22
C SER A 181 22.13 -18.73 5.93
N GLY A 182 22.78 -18.65 4.77
CA GLY A 182 22.15 -18.85 3.47
C GLY A 182 21.23 -17.70 3.06
N THR A 183 20.47 -17.91 1.99
CA THR A 183 19.49 -16.94 1.50
C THR A 183 18.19 -17.05 2.30
N PHE A 184 17.81 -15.99 2.98
CA PHE A 184 16.54 -15.89 3.69
C PHE A 184 15.70 -14.76 3.10
N SER A 185 14.41 -15.04 2.88
CA SER A 185 13.47 -14.09 2.31
C SER A 185 12.18 -14.14 3.11
N LEU A 186 11.79 -13.02 3.67
CA LEU A 186 10.55 -12.86 4.41
C LEU A 186 9.79 -11.67 3.84
N SER A 187 8.64 -11.93 3.22
CA SER A 187 7.83 -10.90 2.59
C SER A 187 6.35 -11.12 2.91
N GLY A 188 5.58 -10.05 2.92
CA GLY A 188 4.12 -10.10 2.97
C GLY A 188 3.50 -8.77 3.40
N SER A 189 2.22 -8.81 3.78
CA SER A 189 1.46 -7.59 4.07
C SER A 189 0.46 -7.78 5.21
N ILE A 190 0.16 -6.69 5.91
CA ILE A 190 -0.89 -6.62 6.92
C ILE A 190 -1.80 -5.44 6.59
N ARG A 191 -3.12 -5.71 6.55
CA ARG A 191 -4.15 -4.68 6.37
C ARG A 191 -5.02 -4.58 7.62
N ARG A 192 -5.32 -3.36 8.04
CA ARG A 192 -6.28 -3.05 9.11
C ARG A 192 -7.16 -1.87 8.72
N GLN A 193 -8.32 -1.79 9.35
CA GLN A 193 -9.29 -0.72 9.18
C GLN A 193 -9.64 -0.14 10.54
N MET A 194 -9.85 1.18 10.63
CA MET A 194 -10.39 1.87 11.79
C MET A 194 -11.40 2.93 11.37
N ASN A 195 -12.44 3.10 12.17
CA ASN A 195 -13.43 4.16 11.99
C ASN A 195 -13.44 5.04 13.24
N MET A 196 -13.53 6.36 13.06
CA MET A 196 -13.60 7.33 14.15
C MET A 196 -14.49 8.50 13.78
N ASP A 197 -15.29 8.97 14.73
CA ASP A 197 -16.00 10.25 14.64
C ASP A 197 -15.18 11.30 15.39
N LEU A 198 -14.71 12.33 14.68
CA LEU A 198 -13.83 13.36 15.25
C LEU A 198 -14.38 14.76 14.98
N PRO A 199 -14.31 15.67 15.98
CA PRO A 199 -14.67 17.06 15.77
C PRO A 199 -13.72 17.72 14.78
N ILE A 200 -14.26 18.61 13.94
CA ILE A 200 -13.52 19.27 12.86
C ILE A 200 -12.78 20.52 13.36
N SER A 201 -12.96 20.89 14.64
CA SER A 201 -12.28 22.02 15.28
C SER A 201 -10.75 22.00 15.13
N ASP A 202 -10.16 20.81 15.10
CA ASP A 202 -8.72 20.59 14.98
C ASP A 202 -8.24 20.55 13.52
N GLY A 203 -9.16 20.56 12.55
CA GLY A 203 -8.91 20.43 11.11
C GLY A 203 -8.78 18.97 10.65
N HIS A 204 -9.23 18.69 9.41
CA HIS A 204 -9.18 17.34 8.85
C HIS A 204 -7.77 16.76 8.81
N LEU A 205 -6.77 17.56 8.43
CA LEU A 205 -5.39 17.08 8.32
C LEU A 205 -4.82 16.60 9.66
N CYS A 206 -5.12 17.30 10.75
CA CYS A 206 -4.73 16.90 12.10
C CYS A 206 -5.39 15.58 12.51
N ASN A 207 -6.69 15.45 12.27
CA ASN A 207 -7.44 14.23 12.56
C ASN A 207 -6.89 13.05 11.75
N MET A 208 -6.66 13.22 10.45
CA MET A 208 -6.09 12.20 9.57
C MET A 208 -4.68 11.79 10.02
N GLY A 209 -3.82 12.74 10.35
CA GLY A 209 -2.47 12.49 10.85
C GLY A 209 -2.46 11.63 12.11
N LYS A 210 -3.27 11.99 13.12
CA LYS A 210 -3.42 11.21 14.37
C LYS A 210 -3.89 9.78 14.11
N MET A 211 -4.87 9.61 13.21
CA MET A 211 -5.39 8.28 12.85
C MET A 211 -4.32 7.41 12.16
N ILE A 212 -3.55 7.99 11.24
CA ILE A 212 -2.47 7.29 10.54
C ILE A 212 -1.38 6.87 11.52
N GLU A 213 -0.92 7.79 12.37
CA GLU A 213 0.12 7.53 13.37
C GLU A 213 -0.29 6.39 14.33
N GLU A 214 -1.52 6.44 14.85
CA GLU A 214 -2.05 5.38 15.72
C GLU A 214 -2.13 4.03 15.00
N MET A 215 -2.60 4.02 13.74
CA MET A 215 -2.74 2.80 12.96
C MET A 215 -1.38 2.19 12.59
N GLU A 216 -0.42 3.01 12.17
CA GLU A 216 0.95 2.55 11.90
C GLU A 216 1.60 1.97 13.15
N GLY A 217 1.43 2.59 14.32
CA GLY A 217 1.92 2.04 15.58
C GLY A 217 1.35 0.64 15.86
N LYS A 218 0.05 0.44 15.64
CA LYS A 218 -0.60 -0.88 15.78
C LYS A 218 -0.08 -1.89 14.75
N LEU A 219 0.15 -1.47 13.51
CA LEU A 219 0.63 -2.32 12.44
C LEU A 219 2.10 -2.72 12.62
N ARG A 220 2.98 -1.80 13.04
CA ARG A 220 4.37 -2.09 13.41
C ARG A 220 4.47 -3.18 14.48
N ASN A 221 3.72 -3.02 15.57
CA ASN A 221 3.65 -4.03 16.65
C ASN A 221 3.12 -5.38 16.15
N SER A 222 2.16 -5.37 15.21
CA SER A 222 1.64 -6.60 14.62
C SER A 222 2.65 -7.30 13.71
N LEU A 223 3.40 -6.53 12.93
CA LEU A 223 4.44 -7.03 12.05
C LEU A 223 5.54 -7.68 12.88
N ASP A 224 6.02 -7.05 13.95
CA ASP A 224 7.05 -7.61 14.82
C ASP A 224 6.66 -8.99 15.39
N GLN A 225 5.45 -9.08 15.95
CA GLN A 225 4.92 -10.33 16.51
C GLN A 225 4.77 -11.45 15.48
N VAL A 226 4.32 -11.13 14.27
CA VAL A 226 4.07 -12.13 13.22
C VAL A 226 5.38 -12.54 12.54
N TYR A 227 6.16 -11.56 12.08
CA TYR A 227 7.33 -11.78 11.23
C TYR A 227 8.50 -12.35 12.03
N PHE A 228 8.81 -11.80 13.20
CA PHE A 228 9.97 -12.24 13.99
C PHE A 228 9.59 -13.18 15.13
N GLY A 229 8.40 -13.05 15.69
CA GLY A 229 7.89 -13.95 16.73
C GLY A 229 7.44 -15.30 16.17
N LYS A 230 6.28 -15.31 15.51
CA LYS A 230 5.61 -16.54 15.06
C LYS A 230 6.40 -17.31 14.01
N THR A 231 7.01 -16.63 13.05
CA THR A 231 7.80 -17.32 12.00
C THR A 231 8.98 -18.07 12.61
N LYS A 232 9.67 -17.46 13.58
CA LYS A 232 10.79 -18.10 14.30
C LYS A 232 10.32 -19.31 15.09
N GLU A 233 9.23 -19.18 15.84
CA GLU A 233 8.63 -20.30 16.59
C GLU A 233 8.28 -21.48 15.68
N MET A 234 7.66 -21.21 14.52
CA MET A 234 7.34 -22.24 13.53
C MET A 234 8.59 -22.94 13.00
N VAL A 235 9.63 -22.19 12.62
CA VAL A 235 10.89 -22.77 12.14
C VAL A 235 11.57 -23.63 13.22
N CYS A 236 11.56 -23.18 14.48
CA CYS A 236 12.13 -23.94 15.59
C CYS A 236 11.32 -25.18 15.98
N THR A 237 10.03 -25.25 15.62
CA THR A 237 9.15 -26.40 15.88
C THR A 237 9.25 -27.46 14.78
N LEU A 238 9.78 -27.11 13.60
CA LEU A 238 10.05 -28.10 12.56
C LEU A 238 11.16 -29.04 13.04
N PRO A 239 11.01 -30.36 12.84
CA PRO A 239 12.04 -31.31 13.23
C PRO A 239 13.34 -30.98 12.49
N PRO A 240 14.51 -31.07 13.14
CA PRO A 240 15.79 -30.93 12.45
C PRO A 240 15.86 -31.99 11.34
N SER A 241 16.48 -31.63 10.22
CA SER A 241 16.69 -32.49 9.06
C SER A 241 17.63 -33.67 9.40
N GLU A 242 17.19 -34.64 10.20
CA GLU A 242 17.84 -35.94 10.28
C GLU A 242 17.41 -36.78 9.08
N ILE A 243 18.02 -36.53 7.93
CA ILE A 243 18.24 -37.60 6.94
C ILE A 243 19.67 -38.06 7.10
N VAL A 244 19.93 -38.77 8.19
CA VAL A 244 20.99 -39.79 8.19
C VAL A 244 20.29 -41.10 7.87
N MET A 245 20.10 -41.40 6.58
CA MET A 245 19.93 -42.80 6.19
C MET A 245 21.25 -43.50 6.45
N ARG A 246 21.42 -44.07 7.66
CA ARG A 246 22.39 -45.15 7.83
C ARG A 246 21.92 -46.29 6.95
N LEU A 247 22.62 -46.54 5.85
CA LEU A 247 22.62 -47.85 5.21
C LEU A 247 23.02 -48.87 6.30
N PRO A 248 22.30 -49.98 6.48
CA PRO A 248 22.76 -51.03 7.37
C PRO A 248 24.09 -51.56 6.84
N ASP A 249 25.08 -51.62 7.73
CA ASP A 249 26.38 -52.25 7.45
C ASP A 249 26.16 -53.74 7.14
N SER A 250 26.64 -54.14 5.95
CA SER A 250 26.97 -55.51 5.48
C SER A 250 25.87 -56.57 5.45
#